data_AF-A0A1M4MJB3-F1
#
_entry.id   AF-A0A1M4MJB3-F1
#
_cell.length_a   1.000
_cell.length_b   1.000
_cell.length_c   1.000
_cell.angle_alpha   90.00
_cell.angle_beta   90.00
_cell.angle_gamma   90.00
#
_symmetry.space_group_name_H-M   'P 1'
#
loop_
_entity.id
_entity.type
_entity.pdbx_description
1 polymer ?
#
loop_
_entity_poly.entity_id
_entity_poly.type
_entity_poly.pdbx_seq_one_letter_code
_entity_poly.pdbx_strand_id
1 'polypeptide(L)'
;MKAAVFAAGVRERLLSFEGLFLLIFLATIALRFYSLDLKLFHHDEAIHAWFSYRLLTEGTYTYDPMYHGPFLYYMTAGIFSLLGDSDLVGRLFPALLGTLLVPLVYPIYRLGYLDKKQAIVAALFLAVSPNMVYFSRFLRNDIFIAFFTMVLLVALLYYFERQKVQYALIAGAAIGFGMSAKENMPIIVLIFGAYLLYLVWTGKARLPKRWIRDLALGALVAVGIMAVLYSSFGAHPEVLMDGWLRAIEHWTSMHQAQRLGGPPYFYILFFLLYEVPILILAVVGVLQFVDIPGIVSRWKERRAGTTGSPGEGEETEAEETRETEIPPAERISGFKDRVREILSGDGEIRPIDRQKEFARFAIFWMLLSLAVYAYIGEKVPWLILHQLLPMIFVAVYLMTTKKTVIAVVASIFLIVMTLHVAYTPADINEPIVQVQNSEDLREVFAKIDAADKVAVATDSYWPLPWYYRGDRASKLAYYSQKVSEPTIYGGDFDLVITHDADTYPTLEGYVKETSRLNYWFSYEENKDRLLEYYFLRDGKMGSRNLEVFSRVPAGTTA
;
A
#
# COMPACT_ATOMS: atom_id res chain seq x y z
N MET A 1 10.36 -34.68 34.12
CA MET A 1 9.76 -34.81 32.77
C MET A 1 10.89 -35.07 31.78
N LYS A 2 10.86 -36.16 30.98
CA LYS A 2 11.94 -36.49 30.04
C LYS A 2 12.05 -35.41 28.95
N ALA A 3 13.26 -34.97 28.61
CA ALA A 3 13.50 -33.90 27.64
C ALA A 3 12.84 -34.18 26.27
N ALA A 4 12.81 -35.45 25.85
CA ALA A 4 12.16 -35.87 24.61
C ALA A 4 10.63 -35.69 24.61
N VAL A 5 9.96 -35.90 25.75
CA VAL A 5 8.50 -35.71 25.88
C VAL A 5 8.15 -34.22 25.90
N PHE A 6 8.98 -33.41 26.57
CA PHE A 6 8.86 -31.96 26.53
C PHE A 6 9.08 -31.42 25.10
N ALA A 7 10.12 -31.88 24.41
CA ALA A 7 10.41 -31.49 23.02
C ALA A 7 9.30 -31.91 22.04
N ALA A 8 8.73 -33.11 22.20
CA ALA A 8 7.60 -33.56 21.39
C ALA A 8 6.35 -32.70 21.60
N GLY A 9 6.01 -32.37 22.86
CA GLY A 9 4.88 -31.50 23.18
C GLY A 9 5.06 -30.06 22.69
N VAL A 10 6.28 -29.52 22.74
CA VAL A 10 6.61 -28.22 22.14
C VAL A 10 6.47 -28.27 20.61
N ARG A 11 6.98 -29.32 19.96
CA ARG A 11 6.87 -29.50 18.51
C ARG A 11 5.42 -29.59 18.06
N GLU A 12 4.59 -30.34 18.74
CA GLU A 12 3.16 -30.48 18.42
C GLU A 12 2.41 -29.15 18.54
N ARG A 13 2.70 -28.37 19.60
CA ARG A 13 2.15 -27.02 19.76
C ARG A 13 2.63 -26.05 18.68
N LEU A 14 3.90 -26.09 18.30
CA LEU A 14 4.43 -25.23 17.24
C LEU A 14 3.87 -25.57 15.86
N LEU A 15 3.57 -26.85 15.60
CA LEU A 15 2.96 -27.31 14.34
C LEU A 15 1.43 -27.17 14.29
N SER A 16 0.80 -26.77 15.40
CA SER A 16 -0.61 -26.40 15.43
C SER A 16 -0.88 -25.14 14.59
N PHE A 17 -2.14 -24.90 14.24
CA PHE A 17 -2.53 -23.69 13.50
C PHE A 17 -2.12 -22.42 14.27
N GLU A 18 -2.43 -22.38 15.57
CA GLU A 18 -2.12 -21.26 16.47
C GLU A 18 -0.60 -21.06 16.62
N GLY A 19 0.15 -22.16 16.73
CA GLY A 19 1.61 -22.13 16.80
C GLY A 19 2.25 -21.60 15.52
N LEU A 20 1.85 -22.10 14.36
CA LEU A 20 2.35 -21.63 13.06
C LEU A 20 1.97 -20.16 12.81
N PHE A 21 0.74 -19.77 13.13
CA PHE A 21 0.30 -18.39 12.99
C PHE A 21 1.11 -17.44 13.89
N LEU A 22 1.38 -17.85 15.14
CA LEU A 22 2.23 -17.09 16.05
C LEU A 22 3.67 -16.98 15.54
N LEU A 23 4.25 -18.06 15.02
CA LEU A 23 5.60 -18.02 14.43
C LEU A 23 5.68 -17.07 13.24
N ILE A 24 4.69 -17.10 12.36
CA ILE A 24 4.59 -16.15 11.23
C ILE A 24 4.49 -14.71 11.75
N PHE A 25 3.69 -14.47 12.79
CA PHE A 25 3.57 -13.15 13.40
C PHE A 25 4.88 -12.66 14.03
N LEU A 26 5.61 -13.52 14.75
CA LEU A 26 6.92 -13.19 15.31
C LEU A 26 7.96 -12.92 14.21
N ALA A 27 7.97 -13.71 13.14
CA ALA A 27 8.81 -13.47 11.98
C ALA A 27 8.45 -12.14 11.29
N THR A 28 7.17 -11.80 11.23
CA THR A 28 6.69 -10.51 10.71
C THR A 28 7.28 -9.36 11.53
N ILE A 29 7.21 -9.42 12.86
CA ILE A 29 7.82 -8.40 13.74
C ILE A 29 9.32 -8.26 13.44
N ALA A 30 10.06 -9.36 13.39
CA ALA A 30 11.49 -9.32 13.08
C ALA A 30 11.75 -8.65 11.72
N LEU A 31 11.00 -9.04 10.69
CA LEU A 31 11.15 -8.50 9.33
C LEU A 31 10.79 -7.00 9.21
N ARG A 32 9.91 -6.48 10.07
CA ARG A 32 9.54 -5.04 10.03
C ARG A 32 10.46 -4.20 10.89
N PHE A 33 10.86 -4.68 12.06
CA PHE A 33 11.55 -3.84 13.05
C PHE A 33 13.07 -3.99 13.07
N TYR A 34 13.63 -5.08 12.55
CA TYR A 34 15.09 -5.23 12.49
C TYR A 34 15.73 -4.15 11.61
N SER A 35 16.74 -3.44 12.13
CA SER A 35 17.52 -2.39 11.44
C SER A 35 16.67 -1.39 10.66
N LEU A 36 15.66 -0.83 11.30
CA LEU A 36 14.65 0.02 10.65
C LEU A 36 15.21 1.39 10.19
N ASP A 37 16.34 1.80 10.75
CA ASP A 37 17.13 2.99 10.41
C ASP A 37 18.31 2.71 9.46
N LEU A 38 18.39 1.51 8.88
CA LEU A 38 19.49 1.11 7.99
C LEU A 38 19.68 2.09 6.82
N LYS A 39 18.59 2.43 6.13
CA LYS A 39 18.59 3.36 5.00
C LYS A 39 18.34 4.78 5.50
N LEU A 40 18.96 5.78 4.87
CA LEU A 40 18.54 7.17 5.05
C LEU A 40 17.04 7.31 4.71
N PHE A 41 16.39 8.32 5.28
CA PHE A 41 15.04 8.68 4.88
C PHE A 41 14.98 8.90 3.38
N HIS A 42 14.03 8.24 2.72
CA HIS A 42 13.60 8.60 1.37
C HIS A 42 13.24 10.10 1.32
N HIS A 43 13.30 10.72 0.15
CA HIS A 43 12.98 12.14 -0.03
C HIS A 43 11.68 12.56 0.70
N ASP A 44 10.56 11.90 0.38
CA ASP A 44 9.28 12.14 1.05
C ASP A 44 9.28 11.83 2.56
N GLU A 45 10.04 10.83 3.04
CA GLU A 45 10.09 10.52 4.47
C GLU A 45 10.71 11.67 5.27
N ALA A 46 11.76 12.30 4.73
CA ALA A 46 12.40 13.44 5.36
C ALA A 46 11.45 14.64 5.46
N ILE A 47 10.64 14.87 4.41
CA ILE A 47 9.60 15.90 4.40
C ILE A 47 8.52 15.59 5.44
N HIS A 48 8.01 14.36 5.45
CA HIS A 48 7.00 13.91 6.40
C HIS A 48 7.46 14.06 7.86
N ALA A 49 8.69 13.62 8.14
CA ALA A 49 9.28 13.71 9.45
C ALA A 49 9.53 15.16 9.87
N TRP A 50 10.02 16.01 8.95
CA TRP A 50 10.22 17.44 9.20
C TRP A 50 8.93 18.14 9.58
N PHE A 51 7.84 17.97 8.82
CA PHE A 51 6.57 18.59 9.17
C PHE A 51 5.97 18.04 10.46
N SER A 52 6.19 16.76 10.75
CA SER A 52 5.79 16.16 12.03
C SER A 52 6.58 16.76 13.21
N TYR A 53 7.88 17.01 13.02
CA TYR A 53 8.72 17.69 13.99
C TYR A 53 8.29 19.14 14.20
N ARG A 54 8.04 19.90 13.12
CA ARG A 54 7.54 21.29 13.24
C ARG A 54 6.19 21.37 13.93
N LEU A 55 5.27 20.44 13.64
CA LEU A 55 4.02 20.33 14.37
C LEU A 55 4.28 20.13 15.87
N LEU A 56 5.23 19.27 16.23
CA LEU A 56 5.58 19.01 17.63
C LEU A 56 6.22 20.23 18.32
N THR A 57 7.15 20.93 17.65
CA THR A 57 7.96 21.99 18.28
C THR A 57 7.35 23.38 18.16
N GLU A 58 6.63 23.66 17.08
CA GLU A 58 6.05 24.97 16.79
C GLU A 58 4.53 25.00 17.00
N GLY A 59 3.88 23.83 17.12
CA GLY A 59 2.44 23.73 17.29
C GLY A 59 1.62 24.13 16.06
N THR A 60 2.26 24.25 14.89
CA THR A 60 1.60 24.68 13.65
C THR A 60 1.46 23.52 12.68
N TYR A 61 0.23 23.30 12.19
CA TYR A 61 -0.05 22.45 11.04
C TYR A 61 -1.25 23.01 10.30
N THR A 62 -1.07 23.21 9.01
CA THR A 62 -2.14 23.60 8.09
C THR A 62 -2.13 22.61 6.94
N TYR A 63 -3.31 22.08 6.61
CA TYR A 63 -3.44 21.12 5.52
C TYR A 63 -3.02 21.72 4.18
N ASP A 64 -2.12 21.01 3.51
CA ASP A 64 -1.69 21.26 2.15
C ASP A 64 -1.84 19.96 1.34
N PRO A 65 -2.71 19.93 0.31
CA PRO A 65 -2.89 18.78 -0.57
C PRO A 65 -1.60 18.23 -1.19
N MET A 66 -0.56 19.06 -1.33
CA MET A 66 0.75 18.63 -1.84
C MET A 66 1.35 17.51 -0.99
N TYR A 67 1.06 17.48 0.31
CA TYR A 67 1.70 16.61 1.29
C TYR A 67 0.75 15.58 1.90
N HIS A 68 -0.36 15.27 1.23
CA HIS A 68 -1.35 14.28 1.65
C HIS A 68 -2.06 14.60 2.99
N GLY A 69 -2.81 13.63 3.49
CA GLY A 69 -3.68 13.81 4.64
C GLY A 69 -2.96 13.97 5.99
N PRO A 70 -3.64 14.59 6.98
CA PRO A 70 -3.09 14.95 8.29
C PRO A 70 -2.69 13.77 9.20
N PHE A 71 -3.23 12.58 8.97
CA PHE A 71 -3.11 11.45 9.89
C PHE A 71 -1.65 11.08 10.16
N LEU A 72 -0.81 11.05 9.11
CA LEU A 72 0.61 10.72 9.24
C LEU A 72 1.32 11.68 10.20
N TYR A 73 1.10 12.99 10.03
CA TYR A 73 1.79 14.03 10.78
C TYR A 73 1.45 13.98 12.27
N TYR A 74 0.17 13.85 12.61
CA TYR A 74 -0.25 13.77 14.00
C TYR A 74 0.25 12.50 14.69
N MET A 75 0.19 11.35 14.02
CA MET A 75 0.69 10.10 14.60
C MET A 75 2.20 10.11 14.79
N THR A 76 2.93 10.65 13.81
CA THR A 76 4.40 10.73 13.86
C THR A 76 4.87 11.73 14.92
N ALA A 77 4.26 12.93 14.97
CA ALA A 77 4.54 13.93 16.01
C ALA A 77 4.25 13.38 17.42
N GLY A 78 3.15 12.64 17.57
CA GLY A 78 2.79 11.99 18.83
C GLY A 78 3.79 10.90 19.25
N ILE A 79 4.42 10.20 18.32
CA ILE A 79 5.45 9.20 18.65
C ILE A 79 6.81 9.87 18.91
N PHE A 80 7.16 10.91 18.16
CA PHE A 80 8.34 11.73 18.42
C PHE A 80 8.31 12.35 19.81
N SER A 81 7.15 12.82 20.29
CA SER A 81 7.02 13.36 21.64
C SER A 81 7.26 12.32 22.74
N LEU A 82 6.98 11.04 22.48
CA LEU A 82 7.11 9.95 23.44
C LEU A 82 8.50 9.31 23.44
N LEU A 83 9.12 9.16 22.27
CA LEU A 83 10.33 8.35 22.07
C LEU A 83 11.52 9.14 21.50
N GLY A 84 11.34 10.42 21.21
CA GLY A 84 12.31 11.28 20.52
C GLY A 84 12.18 11.24 19.00
N ASP A 85 12.71 12.27 18.34
CA ASP A 85 12.68 12.43 16.89
C ASP A 85 13.94 11.83 16.25
N SER A 86 13.78 10.69 15.56
CA SER A 86 14.87 10.02 14.83
C SER A 86 14.32 9.20 13.67
N ASP A 87 15.20 8.81 12.74
CA ASP A 87 14.82 8.01 11.57
C ASP A 87 14.17 6.68 11.99
N LEU A 88 14.74 6.03 13.01
CA LEU A 88 14.20 4.81 13.61
C LEU A 88 12.76 5.03 14.11
N VAL A 89 12.57 6.07 14.92
CA VAL A 89 11.28 6.34 15.57
C VAL A 89 10.21 6.69 14.55
N GLY A 90 10.55 7.46 13.51
CA GLY A 90 9.60 7.86 12.46
C GLY A 90 9.03 6.66 11.69
N ARG A 91 9.80 5.56 11.61
CA ARG A 91 9.38 4.34 10.93
C ARG A 91 8.67 3.32 11.85
N LEU A 92 8.64 3.52 13.17
CA LEU A 92 8.00 2.56 14.09
C LEU A 92 6.51 2.38 13.81
N PHE A 93 5.80 3.46 13.51
CA PHE A 93 4.36 3.43 13.27
C PHE A 93 3.96 2.71 11.98
N PRO A 94 4.53 3.01 10.81
CA PRO A 94 4.26 2.22 9.60
C PRO A 94 4.67 0.75 9.75
N ALA A 95 5.79 0.47 10.44
CA ALA A 95 6.23 -0.90 10.71
C ALA A 95 5.21 -1.66 11.57
N LEU A 96 4.63 -0.98 12.58
CA LEU A 96 3.56 -1.51 13.41
C LEU A 96 2.30 -1.80 12.58
N LEU A 97 1.81 -0.83 11.81
CA LEU A 97 0.58 -1.02 11.02
C LEU A 97 0.73 -2.10 9.96
N GLY A 98 1.89 -2.19 9.30
CA GLY A 98 2.21 -3.29 8.38
C GLY A 98 2.29 -4.65 9.07
N THR A 99 2.78 -4.69 10.31
CA THR A 99 2.81 -5.92 11.13
C THR A 99 1.40 -6.37 11.54
N LEU A 100 0.51 -5.43 11.85
CA LEU A 100 -0.87 -5.71 12.25
C LEU A 100 -1.76 -6.21 11.10
N LEU A 101 -1.33 -6.16 9.84
CA LEU A 101 -2.03 -6.79 8.71
C LEU A 101 -2.16 -8.31 8.90
N VAL A 102 -1.12 -8.97 9.42
CA VAL A 102 -1.08 -10.42 9.63
C VAL A 102 -2.15 -10.89 10.62
N PRO A 103 -2.24 -10.36 11.86
CA PRO A 103 -3.28 -10.78 12.80
C PRO A 103 -4.70 -10.47 12.32
N LEU A 104 -4.91 -9.49 11.43
CA LEU A 104 -6.23 -9.22 10.82
C LEU A 104 -6.71 -10.33 9.87
N VAL A 105 -5.86 -11.28 9.48
CA VAL A 105 -6.29 -12.51 8.77
C VAL A 105 -7.05 -13.46 9.70
N TYR A 106 -6.71 -13.48 10.99
CA TYR A 106 -7.30 -14.39 11.97
C TYR A 106 -8.83 -14.24 12.09
N PRO A 107 -9.42 -13.03 12.23
CA PRO A 107 -10.88 -12.90 12.26
C PRO A 107 -11.56 -13.36 10.96
N ILE A 108 -10.93 -13.15 9.79
CA ILE A 108 -11.47 -13.62 8.49
C ILE A 108 -11.58 -15.15 8.48
N TYR A 109 -10.54 -15.84 8.97
CA TYR A 109 -10.55 -17.28 9.21
C TYR A 109 -11.62 -17.70 10.22
N ARG A 110 -11.70 -17.03 11.38
CA ARG A 110 -12.65 -17.38 12.45
C ARG A 110 -14.11 -17.20 12.04
N LEU A 111 -14.39 -16.30 11.10
CA LEU A 111 -15.71 -16.10 10.51
C LEU A 111 -16.03 -17.10 9.37
N GLY A 112 -15.06 -17.95 8.99
CA GLY A 112 -15.25 -19.00 7.98
C GLY A 112 -15.11 -18.54 6.54
N TYR A 113 -14.58 -17.33 6.29
CA TYR A 113 -14.30 -16.82 4.94
C TYR A 113 -12.98 -17.36 4.37
N LEU A 114 -12.09 -17.85 5.24
CA LEU A 114 -10.88 -18.60 4.90
C LEU A 114 -10.83 -19.88 5.73
N ASP A 115 -10.31 -20.96 5.16
CA ASP A 115 -9.92 -22.15 5.92
C ASP A 115 -8.54 -21.99 6.58
N LYS A 116 -8.11 -23.00 7.37
CA LYS A 116 -6.83 -23.01 8.07
C LYS A 116 -5.63 -22.86 7.14
N LYS A 117 -5.61 -23.55 6.00
CA LYS A 117 -4.49 -23.53 5.05
C LYS A 117 -4.44 -22.18 4.34
N GLN A 118 -5.59 -21.67 3.93
CA GLN A 118 -5.69 -20.36 3.28
C GLN A 118 -5.20 -19.25 4.21
N ALA A 119 -5.61 -19.30 5.49
CA ALA A 119 -5.22 -18.32 6.49
C ALA A 119 -3.72 -18.33 6.80
N ILE A 120 -3.11 -19.52 6.97
CA ILE A 120 -1.66 -19.64 7.20
C ILE A 120 -0.86 -19.14 5.99
N VAL A 121 -1.24 -19.51 4.77
CA VAL A 121 -0.52 -19.08 3.57
C VAL A 121 -0.72 -17.58 3.31
N ALA A 122 -1.91 -17.02 3.55
CA ALA A 122 -2.14 -15.58 3.42
C ALA A 122 -1.34 -14.79 4.46
N ALA A 123 -1.31 -15.27 5.71
CA ALA A 123 -0.46 -14.70 6.76
C ALA A 123 1.02 -14.76 6.38
N LEU A 124 1.49 -15.89 5.84
CA LEU A 124 2.87 -16.04 5.37
C LEU A 124 3.19 -15.06 4.24
N PHE A 125 2.33 -14.95 3.22
CA PHE A 125 2.55 -14.01 2.11
C PHE A 125 2.54 -12.55 2.56
N LEU A 126 1.64 -12.16 3.46
CA LEU A 126 1.69 -10.82 4.08
C LEU A 126 2.97 -10.62 4.88
N ALA A 127 3.48 -11.66 5.54
CA ALA A 127 4.71 -11.60 6.32
C ALA A 127 5.97 -11.50 5.45
N VAL A 128 6.07 -12.19 4.32
CA VAL A 128 7.34 -12.29 3.56
C VAL A 128 7.32 -11.65 2.18
N SER A 129 6.21 -11.06 1.73
CA SER A 129 6.16 -10.33 0.46
C SER A 129 7.17 -9.17 0.48
N PRO A 130 8.06 -9.06 -0.53
CA PRO A 130 9.03 -7.97 -0.62
C PRO A 130 8.40 -6.60 -0.58
N ASN A 131 7.29 -6.38 -1.32
CA ASN A 131 6.64 -5.06 -1.33
C ASN A 131 5.95 -4.76 0.01
N MET A 132 5.31 -5.75 0.64
CA MET A 132 4.68 -5.59 1.96
C MET A 132 5.70 -5.27 3.03
N VAL A 133 6.87 -5.92 3.01
CA VAL A 133 7.97 -5.65 3.95
C VAL A 133 8.59 -4.29 3.65
N TYR A 134 8.97 -4.05 2.40
CA TYR A 134 9.66 -2.83 1.99
C TYR A 134 8.83 -1.60 2.34
N PHE A 135 7.60 -1.45 1.85
CA PHE A 135 6.80 -0.24 2.06
C PHE A 135 6.18 -0.12 3.47
N SER A 136 6.20 -1.17 4.30
CA SER A 136 5.87 -1.03 5.72
C SER A 136 7.02 -0.50 6.57
N ARG A 137 8.24 -0.42 6.03
CA ARG A 137 9.41 0.11 6.72
C ARG A 137 9.69 1.58 6.43
N PHE A 138 8.83 2.25 5.66
CA PHE A 138 8.97 3.67 5.31
C PHE A 138 7.88 4.51 5.96
N LEU A 139 8.21 5.73 6.37
CA LEU A 139 7.26 6.76 6.80
C LEU A 139 6.46 7.28 5.59
N ARG A 140 5.50 6.46 5.14
CA ARG A 140 4.61 6.73 4.02
C ARG A 140 3.16 6.33 4.31
N ASN A 141 2.24 7.03 3.65
CA ASN A 141 0.80 6.85 3.82
C ASN A 141 0.26 5.50 3.29
N ASP A 142 0.93 4.87 2.33
CA ASP A 142 0.41 3.72 1.58
C ASP A 142 0.13 2.50 2.47
N ILE A 143 0.99 2.23 3.46
CA ILE A 143 0.77 1.14 4.42
C ILE A 143 -0.37 1.43 5.40
N PHE A 144 -0.64 2.70 5.71
CA PHE A 144 -1.77 3.10 6.55
C PHE A 144 -3.09 2.77 5.85
N ILE A 145 -3.17 3.07 4.55
CA ILE A 145 -4.33 2.72 3.72
C ILE A 145 -4.53 1.20 3.67
N ALA A 146 -3.46 0.42 3.50
CA ALA A 146 -3.56 -1.04 3.51
C ALA A 146 -4.12 -1.57 4.86
N PHE A 147 -3.64 -1.02 5.97
CA PHE A 147 -4.13 -1.36 7.32
C PHE A 147 -5.60 -0.99 7.50
N PHE A 148 -5.99 0.25 7.21
CA PHE A 148 -7.39 0.67 7.35
C PHE A 148 -8.32 -0.06 6.38
N THR A 149 -7.84 -0.47 5.21
CA THR A 149 -8.59 -1.34 4.30
C THR A 149 -8.86 -2.71 4.92
N MET A 150 -7.88 -3.32 5.59
CA MET A 150 -8.07 -4.59 6.30
C MET A 150 -9.00 -4.44 7.51
N VAL A 151 -8.87 -3.36 8.27
CA VAL A 151 -9.79 -3.07 9.39
C VAL A 151 -11.22 -2.88 8.88
N LEU A 152 -11.40 -2.13 7.79
CA LEU A 152 -12.70 -1.93 7.14
C LEU A 152 -13.29 -3.28 6.68
N LEU A 153 -12.49 -4.12 6.01
CA LEU A 153 -12.91 -5.47 5.60
C LEU A 153 -13.40 -6.28 6.79
N VAL A 154 -12.57 -6.42 7.82
CA VAL A 154 -12.91 -7.21 9.02
C VAL A 154 -14.14 -6.64 9.73
N ALA A 155 -14.23 -5.32 9.86
CA ALA A 155 -15.38 -4.65 10.48
C ALA A 155 -16.67 -4.91 9.69
N LEU A 156 -16.65 -4.82 8.36
CA LEU A 156 -17.82 -5.12 7.53
C LEU A 156 -18.23 -6.59 7.65
N LEU A 157 -17.28 -7.54 7.59
CA LEU A 157 -17.59 -8.95 7.78
C LEU A 157 -18.27 -9.18 9.15
N TYR A 158 -17.72 -8.62 10.24
CA TYR A 158 -18.38 -8.72 11.54
C TYR A 158 -19.71 -7.99 11.62
N TYR A 159 -19.87 -6.86 10.93
CA TYR A 159 -21.12 -6.11 10.92
C TYR A 159 -22.26 -6.96 10.33
N PHE A 160 -22.02 -7.63 9.20
CA PHE A 160 -23.03 -8.52 8.59
C PHE A 160 -23.25 -9.81 9.38
N GLU A 161 -22.21 -10.38 9.99
CA GLU A 161 -22.31 -11.62 10.76
C GLU A 161 -22.95 -11.43 12.14
N ARG A 162 -22.71 -10.29 12.79
CA ARG A 162 -23.13 -10.04 14.18
C ARG A 162 -24.23 -9.00 14.31
N GLN A 163 -24.44 -8.17 13.28
CA GLN A 163 -25.46 -7.10 13.24
C GLN A 163 -25.37 -6.13 14.43
N LYS A 164 -24.14 -5.82 14.87
CA LYS A 164 -23.89 -4.89 15.98
C LYS A 164 -23.33 -3.57 15.47
N VAL A 165 -23.91 -2.46 15.95
CA VAL A 165 -23.51 -1.09 15.60
C VAL A 165 -22.02 -0.81 15.78
N GLN A 166 -21.38 -1.40 16.79
CA GLN A 166 -19.95 -1.22 17.06
C GLN A 166 -19.07 -1.49 15.82
N TYR A 167 -19.45 -2.44 14.96
CA TYR A 167 -18.69 -2.76 13.77
C TYR A 167 -18.90 -1.73 12.65
N ALA A 168 -20.08 -1.12 12.58
CA ALA A 168 -20.31 0.05 11.71
C ALA A 168 -19.50 1.27 12.18
N LEU A 169 -19.34 1.47 13.50
CA LEU A 169 -18.49 2.53 14.04
C LEU A 169 -17.00 2.28 13.74
N ILE A 170 -16.53 1.03 13.87
CA ILE A 170 -15.15 0.66 13.50
C ILE A 170 -14.93 0.85 11.99
N ALA A 171 -15.90 0.46 11.15
CA ALA A 171 -15.83 0.72 9.71
C ALA A 171 -15.78 2.22 9.40
N GLY A 172 -16.62 3.03 10.06
CA GLY A 172 -16.59 4.49 9.98
C GLY A 172 -15.24 5.07 10.41
N ALA A 173 -14.66 4.57 11.50
CA ALA A 173 -13.34 4.99 11.96
C ALA A 173 -12.23 4.64 10.97
N ALA A 174 -12.25 3.43 10.41
CA ALA A 174 -11.29 3.02 9.38
C ALA A 174 -11.39 3.89 8.12
N ILE A 175 -12.60 4.24 7.69
CA ILE A 175 -12.83 5.19 6.59
C ILE A 175 -12.28 6.57 6.97
N GLY A 176 -12.65 7.11 8.13
CA GLY A 176 -12.21 8.43 8.58
C GLY A 176 -10.69 8.55 8.65
N PHE A 177 -10.00 7.60 9.29
CA PHE A 177 -8.54 7.61 9.35
C PHE A 177 -7.89 7.36 7.99
N GLY A 178 -8.43 6.46 7.16
CA GLY A 178 -7.91 6.21 5.81
C GLY A 178 -8.04 7.44 4.91
N MET A 179 -9.18 8.13 4.95
CA MET A 179 -9.44 9.39 4.23
C MET A 179 -8.55 10.53 4.73
N SER A 180 -8.15 10.50 6.01
CA SER A 180 -7.17 11.42 6.59
C SER A 180 -5.72 11.01 6.35
N ALA A 181 -5.44 9.86 5.75
CA ALA A 181 -4.09 9.41 5.40
C ALA A 181 -3.75 9.69 3.93
N LYS A 182 -4.61 9.26 3.00
CA LYS A 182 -4.35 9.43 1.56
C LYS A 182 -5.62 9.39 0.72
N GLU A 183 -5.51 10.02 -0.44
CA GLU A 183 -6.53 10.21 -1.48
C GLU A 183 -6.89 8.91 -2.21
N ASN A 184 -6.23 7.79 -1.88
CA ASN A 184 -6.54 6.46 -2.39
C ASN A 184 -7.70 5.78 -1.65
N MET A 185 -8.01 6.20 -0.42
CA MET A 185 -9.08 5.59 0.37
C MET A 185 -10.47 5.66 -0.30
N PRO A 186 -10.88 6.77 -0.97
CA PRO A 186 -12.12 6.82 -1.73
C PRO A 186 -12.27 5.68 -2.73
N ILE A 187 -11.20 5.30 -3.44
CA ILE A 187 -11.21 4.20 -4.41
C ILE A 187 -11.58 2.88 -3.71
N ILE A 188 -10.98 2.60 -2.55
CA ILE A 188 -11.27 1.40 -1.76
C ILE A 188 -12.72 1.39 -1.27
N VAL A 189 -13.21 2.52 -0.75
CA VAL A 189 -14.60 2.66 -0.28
C VAL A 189 -15.58 2.41 -1.43
N LEU A 190 -15.30 2.93 -2.63
CA LEU A 190 -16.12 2.70 -3.82
C LEU A 190 -16.11 1.23 -4.25
N ILE A 191 -14.95 0.56 -4.26
CA ILE A 191 -14.84 -0.87 -4.58
C ILE A 191 -15.70 -1.69 -3.60
N PHE A 192 -15.55 -1.45 -2.30
CA PHE A 192 -16.27 -2.20 -1.26
C PHE A 192 -17.77 -1.91 -1.31
N GLY A 193 -18.14 -0.64 -1.50
CA GLY A 193 -19.53 -0.21 -1.64
C GLY A 193 -20.22 -0.82 -2.87
N ALA A 194 -19.53 -0.85 -4.01
CA ALA A 194 -20.04 -1.48 -5.23
C ALA A 194 -20.27 -2.99 -5.05
N TYR A 195 -19.34 -3.69 -4.40
CA TYR A 195 -19.52 -5.11 -4.13
C TYR A 195 -20.61 -5.38 -3.09
N LEU A 196 -20.72 -4.53 -2.06
CA LEU A 196 -21.80 -4.63 -1.09
C LEU A 196 -23.16 -4.41 -1.73
N LEU A 197 -23.28 -3.41 -2.62
CA LEU A 197 -24.48 -3.19 -3.42
C LEU A 197 -24.83 -4.45 -4.22
N TYR A 198 -23.85 -5.08 -4.87
CA TYR A 198 -24.05 -6.36 -5.56
C TYR A 198 -24.56 -7.46 -4.63
N LEU A 199 -23.98 -7.63 -3.44
CA LEU A 199 -24.40 -8.66 -2.48
C LEU A 199 -25.84 -8.46 -2.01
N VAL A 200 -26.20 -7.23 -1.70
CA VAL A 200 -27.55 -6.86 -1.26
C VAL A 200 -28.54 -7.00 -2.41
N TRP A 201 -28.20 -6.49 -3.59
CA TRP A 201 -29.03 -6.58 -4.79
C TRP A 201 -29.34 -8.03 -5.18
N THR A 202 -28.36 -8.92 -5.06
CA THR A 202 -28.49 -10.35 -5.40
C THR A 202 -29.08 -11.21 -4.27
N GLY A 203 -29.46 -10.62 -3.14
CA GLY A 203 -30.03 -11.34 -2.00
C GLY A 203 -29.03 -12.25 -1.27
N LYS A 204 -27.73 -12.01 -1.46
CA LYS A 204 -26.63 -12.77 -0.81
C LYS A 204 -26.25 -12.21 0.55
N ALA A 205 -26.56 -10.94 0.80
CA ALA A 205 -26.40 -10.30 2.09
C ALA A 205 -27.69 -9.56 2.46
N ARG A 206 -28.07 -9.65 3.74
CA ARG A 206 -29.21 -8.92 4.29
C ARG A 206 -28.69 -7.72 5.09
N LEU A 207 -29.23 -6.53 4.79
CA LEU A 207 -28.95 -5.35 5.59
C LEU A 207 -29.55 -5.53 7.01
N PRO A 208 -28.80 -5.21 8.08
CA PRO A 208 -29.35 -5.26 9.43
C PRO A 208 -30.57 -4.35 9.58
N LYS A 209 -31.53 -4.69 10.45
CA LYS A 209 -32.78 -3.90 10.63
C LYS A 209 -32.55 -2.41 10.91
N ARG A 210 -31.43 -2.05 11.54
CA ARG A 210 -31.07 -0.67 11.91
C ARG A 210 -29.93 -0.12 11.04
N TRP A 211 -29.72 -0.65 9.84
CA TRP A 211 -28.59 -0.29 8.98
C TRP A 211 -28.51 1.21 8.67
N ILE A 212 -29.65 1.90 8.49
CA ILE A 212 -29.66 3.36 8.23
C ILE A 212 -29.04 4.11 9.41
N ARG A 213 -29.47 3.79 10.63
CA ARG A 213 -28.93 4.39 11.85
C ARG A 213 -27.44 4.07 11.99
N ASP A 214 -27.07 2.81 11.79
CA ASP A 214 -25.69 2.36 11.95
C ASP A 214 -24.76 3.00 10.91
N LEU A 215 -25.23 3.14 9.66
CA LEU A 215 -24.56 3.84 8.58
C LEU A 215 -24.41 5.33 8.89
N ALA A 216 -25.48 5.98 9.37
CA ALA A 216 -25.42 7.39 9.76
C ALA A 216 -24.42 7.63 10.91
N LEU A 217 -24.39 6.75 11.91
CA LEU A 217 -23.42 6.82 13.00
C LEU A 217 -21.99 6.54 12.52
N GLY A 218 -21.79 5.56 11.63
CA GLY A 218 -20.49 5.29 11.02
C GLY A 218 -19.99 6.47 10.19
N ALA A 219 -20.87 7.08 9.39
CA ALA A 219 -20.57 8.29 8.62
C ALA A 219 -20.25 9.48 9.53
N LEU A 220 -20.99 9.65 10.62
CA LEU A 220 -20.70 10.68 11.63
C LEU A 220 -19.32 10.48 12.26
N VAL A 221 -18.92 9.25 12.58
CA VAL A 221 -17.57 8.95 13.07
C VAL A 221 -16.52 9.27 12.01
N ALA A 222 -16.72 8.85 10.76
CA ALA A 222 -15.78 9.11 9.67
C ALA A 222 -15.57 10.62 9.45
N VAL A 223 -16.68 11.35 9.29
CA VAL A 223 -16.69 12.81 9.09
C VAL A 223 -16.15 13.52 10.33
N GLY A 224 -16.46 13.06 11.53
CA GLY A 224 -15.94 13.63 12.78
C GLY A 224 -14.42 13.51 12.88
N ILE A 225 -13.84 12.35 12.55
CA ILE A 225 -12.38 12.15 12.51
C ILE A 225 -11.75 13.06 11.46
N MET A 226 -12.32 13.11 10.25
CA MET A 226 -11.82 14.00 9.20
C MET A 226 -11.90 15.46 9.63
N ALA A 227 -13.03 15.90 10.18
CA ALA A 227 -13.23 17.26 10.65
C ALA A 227 -12.18 17.65 11.70
N VAL A 228 -11.94 16.79 12.69
CA VAL A 228 -10.95 17.04 13.74
C VAL A 228 -9.53 17.11 13.15
N LEU A 229 -9.13 16.16 12.31
CA LEU A 229 -7.74 16.10 11.82
C LEU A 229 -7.45 17.16 10.75
N TYR A 230 -8.35 17.39 9.80
CA TYR A 230 -8.13 18.37 8.73
C TYR A 230 -8.25 19.82 9.21
N SER A 231 -9.07 20.10 10.23
CA SER A 231 -9.16 21.44 10.82
C SER A 231 -8.10 21.72 11.88
N SER A 232 -7.10 20.84 12.03
CA SER A 232 -6.09 20.93 13.07
C SER A 232 -6.69 21.09 14.48
N PHE A 233 -7.63 20.21 14.82
CA PHE A 233 -8.40 20.24 16.08
C PHE A 233 -9.18 21.55 16.29
N GLY A 234 -9.64 22.17 15.20
CA GLY A 234 -10.41 23.41 15.20
C GLY A 234 -9.58 24.70 15.10
N ALA A 235 -8.26 24.61 14.92
CA ALA A 235 -7.41 25.78 14.67
C ALA A 235 -7.60 26.36 13.25
N HIS A 236 -7.99 25.52 12.29
CA HIS A 236 -8.21 25.86 10.89
C HIS A 236 -9.57 25.33 10.36
N PRO A 237 -10.71 25.75 10.92
CA PRO A 237 -12.03 25.27 10.51
C PRO A 237 -12.36 25.60 9.04
N GLU A 238 -11.75 26.63 8.47
CA GLU A 238 -11.89 27.03 7.06
C GLU A 238 -11.53 25.90 6.09
N VAL A 239 -10.57 25.04 6.45
CA VAL A 239 -10.14 23.88 5.64
C VAL A 239 -11.28 22.91 5.38
N LEU A 240 -12.29 22.85 6.26
CA LEU A 240 -13.45 21.99 6.07
C LEU A 240 -14.36 22.46 4.93
N MET A 241 -14.28 23.74 4.55
CA MET A 241 -15.09 24.33 3.50
C MET A 241 -14.48 24.09 2.11
N ASP A 242 -13.16 24.27 1.97
CA ASP A 242 -12.45 24.30 0.68
C ASP A 242 -11.39 23.19 0.51
N GLY A 243 -10.91 22.59 1.60
CA GLY A 243 -9.79 21.65 1.58
C GLY A 243 -10.05 20.41 0.72
N TRP A 244 -11.29 19.91 0.69
CA TRP A 244 -11.68 18.79 -0.17
C TRP A 244 -11.67 19.15 -1.66
N LEU A 245 -12.04 20.38 -2.02
CA LEU A 245 -11.95 20.88 -3.41
C LEU A 245 -10.48 20.99 -3.82
N ARG A 246 -9.66 21.63 -2.97
CA ARG A 246 -8.21 21.76 -3.19
C ARG A 246 -7.54 20.39 -3.35
N ALA A 247 -7.98 19.39 -2.57
CA ALA A 247 -7.49 18.01 -2.70
C ALA A 247 -7.81 17.39 -4.07
N ILE A 248 -9.06 17.53 -4.53
CA ILE A 248 -9.50 17.01 -5.83
C ILE A 248 -8.79 17.72 -6.98
N GLU A 249 -8.67 19.05 -6.92
CA GLU A 249 -7.97 19.86 -7.91
C GLU A 249 -6.49 19.46 -8.00
N HIS A 250 -5.82 19.35 -6.85
CA HIS A 250 -4.43 18.92 -6.79
C HIS A 250 -4.25 17.51 -7.36
N TRP A 251 -5.03 16.53 -6.89
CA TRP A 251 -4.95 15.15 -7.38
C TRP A 251 -5.20 15.04 -8.89
N THR A 252 -6.19 15.79 -9.40
CA THR A 252 -6.49 15.83 -10.84
C THR A 252 -5.34 16.43 -11.64
N SER A 253 -4.71 17.49 -11.13
CA SER A 253 -3.55 18.11 -11.77
C SER A 253 -2.34 17.16 -11.82
N MET A 254 -2.08 16.41 -10.74
CA MET A 254 -0.99 15.44 -10.69
C MET A 254 -1.23 14.26 -11.64
N HIS A 255 -2.47 13.80 -11.74
CA HIS A 255 -2.85 12.75 -12.69
C HIS A 255 -2.57 13.16 -14.15
N GLN A 256 -2.77 14.43 -14.51
CA GLN A 256 -2.48 14.95 -15.85
C GLN A 256 -0.99 15.21 -16.09
N ALA A 257 -0.26 15.67 -15.07
CA ALA A 257 1.15 16.02 -15.20
C ALA A 257 2.07 14.81 -15.41
N GLN A 258 1.68 13.62 -14.92
CA GLN A 258 2.46 12.38 -15.03
C GLN A 258 3.96 12.54 -14.68
N ARG A 259 4.26 13.22 -13.56
CA ARG A 259 5.65 13.49 -13.11
C ARG A 259 6.54 12.24 -13.12
N LEU A 260 5.95 11.11 -12.73
CA LEU A 260 6.53 9.77 -12.83
C LEU A 260 5.58 8.89 -13.64
N GLY A 261 5.56 9.08 -14.96
CA GLY A 261 4.73 8.32 -15.89
C GLY A 261 5.20 6.88 -16.11
N GLY A 262 4.36 6.08 -16.76
CA GLY A 262 4.69 4.71 -17.14
C GLY A 262 3.53 3.98 -17.82
N PRO A 263 3.77 2.76 -18.33
CA PRO A 263 2.79 2.06 -19.14
C PRO A 263 1.64 1.53 -18.26
N PRO A 264 0.47 1.23 -18.83
CA PRO A 264 -0.66 0.69 -18.07
C PRO A 264 -0.36 -0.65 -17.37
N TYR A 265 0.63 -1.40 -17.88
CA TYR A 265 1.10 -2.66 -17.30
C TYR A 265 2.26 -2.49 -16.28
N PHE A 266 2.58 -1.27 -15.85
CA PHE A 266 3.69 -0.99 -14.92
C PHE A 266 3.74 -1.94 -13.71
N TYR A 267 2.62 -2.10 -12.99
CA TYR A 267 2.56 -2.97 -11.81
C TYR A 267 2.67 -4.46 -12.13
N ILE A 268 2.30 -4.89 -13.35
CA ILE A 268 2.51 -6.28 -13.80
C ILE A 268 4.01 -6.60 -13.80
N LEU A 269 4.86 -5.66 -14.24
CA LEU A 269 6.31 -5.83 -14.18
C LEU A 269 6.79 -5.97 -12.74
N PHE A 270 6.29 -5.16 -11.81
CA PHE A 270 6.66 -5.28 -10.40
C PHE A 270 6.23 -6.61 -9.78
N PHE A 271 5.03 -7.12 -10.11
CA PHE A 271 4.62 -8.45 -9.65
C PHE A 271 5.54 -9.54 -10.19
N LEU A 272 5.98 -9.43 -11.46
CA LEU A 272 6.92 -10.36 -12.07
C LEU A 272 8.34 -10.28 -11.49
N LEU A 273 8.73 -9.16 -10.88
CA LEU A 273 10.03 -9.04 -10.22
C LEU A 273 10.00 -9.52 -8.78
N TYR A 274 8.97 -9.13 -8.04
CA TYR A 274 9.00 -9.20 -6.58
C TYR A 274 7.98 -10.18 -5.99
N GLU A 275 6.92 -10.52 -6.73
CA GLU A 275 5.77 -11.26 -6.19
C GLU A 275 5.39 -12.50 -7.02
N VAL A 276 6.33 -13.06 -7.80
CA VAL A 276 6.10 -14.16 -8.75
C VAL A 276 5.29 -15.32 -8.15
N PRO A 277 5.64 -15.86 -6.96
CA PRO A 277 4.84 -16.92 -6.33
C PRO A 277 3.38 -16.53 -6.08
N ILE A 278 3.14 -15.32 -5.60
CA ILE A 278 1.80 -14.81 -5.29
C ILE A 278 1.01 -14.60 -6.58
N LEU A 279 1.64 -14.00 -7.59
CA LEU A 279 1.04 -13.78 -8.91
C LEU A 279 0.60 -15.09 -9.56
N ILE A 280 1.49 -16.09 -9.62
CA ILE A 280 1.18 -17.41 -10.23
C ILE A 280 0.01 -18.05 -9.50
N LEU A 281 0.04 -18.07 -8.17
CA LEU A 281 -1.04 -18.66 -7.38
C LEU A 281 -2.35 -17.89 -7.51
N ALA A 282 -2.31 -16.56 -7.65
CA ALA A 282 -3.50 -15.74 -7.90
C ALA A 282 -4.10 -16.06 -9.27
N VAL A 283 -3.28 -16.18 -10.32
CA VAL A 283 -3.74 -16.62 -11.65
C VAL A 283 -4.41 -18.00 -11.55
N VAL A 284 -3.76 -18.96 -10.89
CA VAL A 284 -4.36 -20.29 -10.65
C VAL A 284 -5.69 -20.18 -9.88
N GLY A 285 -5.77 -19.31 -8.87
CA GLY A 285 -6.99 -19.05 -8.11
C GLY A 285 -8.13 -18.54 -8.98
N VAL A 286 -7.87 -17.56 -9.85
CA VAL A 286 -8.86 -17.05 -10.81
C VAL A 286 -9.31 -18.14 -11.78
N LEU A 287 -8.38 -18.90 -12.36
CA LEU A 287 -8.70 -19.97 -13.33
C LEU A 287 -9.59 -21.06 -12.69
N GLN A 288 -9.33 -21.41 -11.42
CA GLN A 288 -10.14 -22.35 -10.66
C GLN A 288 -11.53 -21.80 -10.31
N PHE A 289 -11.63 -20.50 -10.05
CA PHE A 289 -12.90 -19.85 -9.73
C PHE A 289 -13.86 -19.80 -10.92
N VAL A 290 -13.33 -19.53 -12.12
CA VAL A 290 -14.11 -19.43 -13.37
C VAL A 290 -14.49 -20.81 -13.95
N ASP A 291 -13.89 -21.90 -13.44
CA ASP A 291 -14.10 -23.28 -13.92
C ASP A 291 -13.86 -23.42 -15.44
N ILE A 292 -12.76 -22.84 -15.94
CA ILE A 292 -12.39 -22.95 -17.36
C ILE A 292 -12.27 -24.42 -17.82
N PRO A 293 -11.73 -25.37 -17.04
CA PRO A 293 -11.72 -26.78 -17.43
C PRO A 293 -13.12 -27.36 -17.66
N GLY A 294 -14.11 -27.04 -16.82
CA GLY A 294 -15.50 -27.43 -17.02
C GLY A 294 -16.18 -26.69 -18.18
N ILE A 295 -15.80 -25.44 -18.45
CA ILE A 295 -16.25 -24.71 -19.65
C ILE A 295 -15.69 -25.37 -20.92
N VAL A 296 -14.41 -25.74 -20.93
CA VAL A 296 -13.73 -26.40 -22.05
C VAL A 296 -14.25 -27.81 -22.26
N SER A 297 -14.54 -28.58 -21.20
CA SER A 297 -15.16 -29.91 -21.33
C SER A 297 -16.58 -29.81 -21.90
N ARG A 298 -17.42 -28.90 -21.36
CA ARG A 298 -18.78 -28.64 -21.88
C ARG A 298 -18.76 -28.12 -23.32
N TRP A 299 -17.75 -27.33 -23.70
CA TRP A 299 -17.59 -26.86 -25.08
C TRP A 299 -17.15 -27.99 -26.01
N LYS A 300 -16.23 -28.87 -25.59
CA LYS A 300 -15.84 -30.08 -26.35
C LYS A 300 -17.00 -31.07 -26.49
N GLU A 301 -17.78 -31.28 -25.44
CA GLU A 301 -18.99 -32.12 -25.47
C GLU A 301 -20.05 -31.55 -26.41
N ARG A 302 -20.28 -30.22 -26.40
CA ARG A 302 -21.16 -29.57 -27.38
C ARG A 302 -20.65 -29.72 -28.81
N ARG A 303 -19.34 -29.58 -29.05
CA ARG A 303 -18.74 -29.76 -30.38
C ARG A 303 -18.80 -31.21 -30.86
N ALA A 304 -18.62 -32.18 -29.96
CA ALA A 304 -18.79 -33.61 -30.25
C ALA A 304 -20.26 -33.96 -30.52
N GLY A 305 -21.21 -33.37 -29.78
CA GLY A 305 -22.65 -33.54 -30.00
C GLY A 305 -23.18 -32.89 -31.29
N THR A 306 -22.43 -31.95 -31.90
CA THR A 306 -22.82 -31.31 -33.17
C THR A 306 -22.27 -32.06 -34.40
N THR A 307 -21.59 -33.21 -34.22
CA THR A 307 -21.07 -34.06 -35.33
C THR A 307 -21.82 -35.39 -35.49
N GLY A 308 -22.95 -35.57 -34.81
CA GLY A 308 -23.90 -36.66 -35.08
C GLY A 308 -24.89 -36.28 -36.19
N SER A 309 -24.81 -36.99 -37.32
CA SER A 309 -25.65 -36.80 -38.51
C SER A 309 -27.16 -36.95 -38.23
N PRO A 310 -28.05 -36.20 -38.92
CA PRO A 310 -29.50 -36.39 -38.83
C PRO A 310 -29.91 -37.61 -39.65
N GLY A 311 -30.65 -38.54 -39.03
CA GLY A 311 -31.27 -39.69 -39.66
C GLY A 311 -32.74 -39.79 -39.23
N GLU A 312 -33.61 -39.83 -40.22
CA GLU A 312 -35.07 -39.75 -40.20
C GLU A 312 -35.76 -40.89 -39.44
N GLY A 313 -36.99 -40.63 -38.97
CA GLY A 313 -37.89 -41.65 -38.41
C GLY A 313 -39.20 -41.06 -37.85
N GLU A 314 -40.27 -41.25 -38.61
CA GLU A 314 -41.65 -40.76 -38.53
C GLU A 314 -42.44 -40.90 -37.20
N GLU A 315 -43.36 -39.94 -37.05
CA GLU A 315 -44.74 -39.96 -36.52
C GLU A 315 -45.21 -41.02 -35.50
N THR A 316 -45.75 -40.56 -34.37
CA THR A 316 -47.12 -40.94 -33.96
C THR A 316 -47.71 -39.92 -32.98
N GLU A 317 -48.92 -39.43 -33.29
CA GLU A 317 -49.79 -38.69 -32.38
C GLU A 317 -50.27 -39.56 -31.22
N ALA A 318 -50.29 -38.97 -30.01
CA ALA A 318 -51.25 -39.32 -28.97
C ALA A 318 -51.47 -38.08 -28.08
N GLU A 319 -52.61 -37.43 -28.28
CA GLU A 319 -53.19 -36.50 -27.31
C GLU A 319 -53.40 -37.22 -25.97
N GLU A 320 -52.65 -36.82 -24.95
CA GLU A 320 -53.04 -37.00 -23.55
C GLU A 320 -53.07 -35.63 -22.88
N THR A 321 -54.28 -35.09 -22.74
CA THR A 321 -54.61 -34.01 -21.81
C THR A 321 -54.19 -34.38 -20.39
N ARG A 322 -53.06 -33.84 -19.95
CA ARG A 322 -52.78 -33.62 -18.53
C ARG A 322 -52.83 -32.14 -18.26
N GLU A 323 -53.82 -31.74 -17.47
CA GLU A 323 -53.90 -30.43 -16.82
C GLU A 323 -52.58 -30.17 -16.09
N THR A 324 -51.68 -29.41 -16.71
CA THR A 324 -50.62 -28.73 -16.01
C THR A 324 -51.28 -27.64 -15.18
N GLU A 325 -51.35 -27.85 -13.86
CA GLU A 325 -51.44 -26.76 -12.89
C GLU A 325 -50.45 -25.68 -13.32
N ILE A 326 -50.98 -24.54 -13.75
CA ILE A 326 -50.21 -23.33 -13.99
C ILE A 326 -49.53 -23.01 -12.65
N PRO A 327 -48.19 -23.07 -12.52
CA PRO A 327 -47.54 -22.60 -11.31
C PRO A 327 -48.00 -21.17 -11.09
N PRO A 328 -48.33 -20.75 -9.85
CA PRO A 328 -48.81 -19.40 -9.62
C PRO A 328 -47.81 -18.45 -10.26
N ALA A 329 -48.29 -17.61 -11.17
CA ALA A 329 -47.46 -16.70 -11.95
C ALA A 329 -46.42 -16.08 -11.02
N GLU A 330 -45.14 -16.42 -11.22
CA GLU A 330 -44.04 -15.81 -10.49
C GLU A 330 -44.25 -14.31 -10.64
N ARG A 331 -44.67 -13.68 -9.56
CA ARG A 331 -44.94 -12.25 -9.52
C ARG A 331 -43.60 -11.62 -9.85
N ILE A 332 -43.42 -11.16 -11.09
CA ILE A 332 -42.20 -10.47 -11.51
C ILE A 332 -42.09 -9.28 -10.57
N SER A 333 -41.26 -9.42 -9.53
CA SER A 333 -41.10 -8.40 -8.50
C SER A 333 -40.64 -7.15 -9.22
N GLY A 334 -41.45 -6.09 -9.22
CA GLY A 334 -41.06 -4.86 -9.87
C GLY A 334 -39.78 -4.33 -9.22
N PHE A 335 -38.99 -3.55 -9.97
CA PHE A 335 -37.78 -2.89 -9.43
C PHE A 335 -38.05 -2.20 -8.08
N LYS A 336 -39.22 -1.55 -7.95
CA LYS A 336 -39.67 -0.88 -6.72
C LYS A 336 -39.92 -1.85 -5.56
N ASP A 337 -40.50 -3.02 -5.83
CA ASP A 337 -40.77 -4.03 -4.81
C ASP A 337 -39.47 -4.61 -4.26
N ARG A 338 -38.51 -4.89 -5.16
CA ARG A 338 -37.17 -5.37 -4.79
C ARG A 338 -36.39 -4.33 -3.97
N VAL A 339 -36.47 -3.06 -4.34
CA VAL A 339 -35.87 -1.97 -3.54
C VAL A 339 -36.52 -1.90 -2.16
N ARG A 340 -37.85 -1.99 -2.07
CA ARG A 340 -38.57 -1.96 -0.78
C ARG A 340 -38.17 -3.12 0.13
N GLU A 341 -38.05 -4.33 -0.42
CA GLU A 341 -37.62 -5.54 0.29
C GLU A 341 -36.17 -5.43 0.80
N ILE A 342 -35.26 -4.90 -0.02
CA ILE A 342 -33.86 -4.63 0.36
C ILE A 342 -33.80 -3.61 1.52
N LEU A 343 -34.56 -2.52 1.41
CA LEU A 343 -34.53 -1.43 2.39
C LEU A 343 -35.14 -1.83 3.73
N SER A 344 -36.24 -2.60 3.72
CA SER A 344 -36.82 -3.17 4.95
C SER A 344 -35.92 -4.26 5.53
N GLY A 345 -35.13 -4.90 4.66
CA GLY A 345 -34.30 -6.02 4.99
C GLY A 345 -35.16 -7.19 5.43
N ASP A 346 -36.26 -7.51 4.76
CA ASP A 346 -37.16 -8.64 5.09
C ASP A 346 -37.13 -9.78 4.07
N GLY A 347 -36.23 -9.71 3.08
CA GLY A 347 -36.10 -10.72 2.03
C GLY A 347 -35.46 -12.04 2.46
N GLU A 348 -35.74 -13.08 1.67
CA GLU A 348 -35.11 -14.39 1.82
C GLU A 348 -33.63 -14.34 1.44
N ILE A 349 -32.77 -14.92 2.29
CA ILE A 349 -31.32 -14.95 2.07
C ILE A 349 -30.96 -16.17 1.26
N ARG A 350 -30.29 -15.96 0.12
CA ARG A 350 -29.74 -17.07 -0.65
C ARG A 350 -28.58 -17.71 0.13
N PRO A 351 -28.56 -19.04 0.30
CA PRO A 351 -27.44 -19.71 0.95
C PRO A 351 -26.17 -19.45 0.13
N ILE A 352 -25.11 -19.00 0.81
CA ILE A 352 -23.82 -18.73 0.19
C ILE A 352 -22.72 -19.59 0.80
N ASP A 353 -21.83 -20.09 -0.05
CA ASP A 353 -20.52 -20.55 0.39
C ASP A 353 -19.65 -19.31 0.66
N ARG A 354 -19.35 -19.09 1.95
CA ARG A 354 -18.57 -17.93 2.42
C ARG A 354 -17.20 -17.85 1.76
N GLN A 355 -16.51 -18.98 1.60
CA GLN A 355 -15.17 -19.00 1.02
C GLN A 355 -15.22 -18.67 -0.47
N LYS A 356 -16.22 -19.22 -1.18
CA LYS A 356 -16.44 -18.92 -2.59
C LYS A 356 -16.83 -17.45 -2.81
N GLU A 357 -17.71 -16.90 -1.98
CA GLU A 357 -18.07 -15.48 -2.08
C GLU A 357 -16.94 -14.54 -1.67
N PHE A 358 -16.12 -14.91 -0.68
CA PHE A 358 -14.91 -14.16 -0.34
C PHE A 358 -13.91 -14.13 -1.49
N ALA A 359 -13.69 -15.28 -2.14
CA ALA A 359 -12.84 -15.35 -3.32
C ALA A 359 -13.38 -14.49 -4.47
N ARG A 360 -14.70 -14.49 -4.71
CA ARG A 360 -15.32 -13.61 -5.71
C ARG A 360 -15.08 -12.14 -5.38
N PHE A 361 -15.23 -11.75 -4.12
CA PHE A 361 -14.94 -10.40 -3.65
C PHE A 361 -13.47 -10.03 -3.87
N ALA A 362 -12.55 -10.90 -3.45
CA ALA A 362 -11.11 -10.67 -3.61
C ALA A 362 -10.70 -10.55 -5.08
N ILE A 363 -11.27 -11.36 -5.98
CA ILE A 363 -11.04 -11.26 -7.43
C ILE A 363 -11.59 -9.94 -7.97
N PHE A 364 -12.81 -9.56 -7.59
CA PHE A 364 -13.40 -8.28 -7.99
C PHE A 364 -12.55 -7.09 -7.51
N TRP A 365 -12.15 -7.10 -6.24
CA TRP A 365 -11.28 -6.09 -5.65
C TRP A 365 -9.93 -6.04 -6.38
N MET A 366 -9.25 -7.18 -6.57
CA MET A 366 -7.98 -7.26 -7.28
C MET A 366 -8.07 -6.69 -8.69
N LEU A 367 -9.04 -7.15 -9.50
CA LEU A 367 -9.16 -6.74 -10.90
C LEU A 367 -9.51 -5.26 -11.03
N LEU A 368 -10.42 -4.75 -10.19
CA LEU A 368 -10.80 -3.35 -10.22
C LEU A 368 -9.65 -2.45 -9.74
N SER A 369 -8.90 -2.85 -8.71
CA SER A 369 -7.68 -2.15 -8.32
C SER A 369 -6.65 -2.16 -9.45
N LEU A 370 -6.38 -3.30 -10.10
CA LEU A 370 -5.46 -3.36 -11.24
C LEU A 370 -5.90 -2.42 -12.37
N ALA A 371 -7.19 -2.39 -12.71
CA ALA A 371 -7.73 -1.51 -13.75
C ALA A 371 -7.58 -0.02 -13.38
N VAL A 372 -7.91 0.36 -12.15
CA VAL A 372 -7.79 1.74 -11.67
C VAL A 372 -6.33 2.20 -11.68
N TYR A 373 -5.41 1.39 -11.14
CA TYR A 373 -3.99 1.75 -11.11
C TYR A 373 -3.30 1.61 -12.48
N ALA A 374 -3.86 0.85 -13.43
CA ALA A 374 -3.46 0.90 -14.83
C ALA A 374 -3.85 2.24 -15.48
N TYR A 375 -5.02 2.80 -15.13
CA TYR A 375 -5.52 4.07 -15.64
C TYR A 375 -4.86 5.31 -15.01
N ILE A 376 -4.54 5.30 -13.72
CA ILE A 376 -3.91 6.44 -13.02
C ILE A 376 -2.56 6.79 -13.68
N GLY A 377 -2.36 8.06 -14.05
CA GLY A 377 -1.17 8.51 -14.79
C GLY A 377 0.15 8.38 -14.02
N GLU A 378 0.14 8.63 -12.71
CA GLU A 378 1.33 8.49 -11.86
C GLU A 378 1.62 7.02 -11.53
N LYS A 379 2.84 6.57 -11.87
CA LYS A 379 3.32 5.19 -11.70
C LYS A 379 4.46 5.16 -10.70
N VAL A 380 4.13 4.84 -9.46
CA VAL A 380 5.08 4.82 -8.35
C VAL A 380 5.01 3.49 -7.58
N PRO A 381 6.15 2.93 -7.14
CA PRO A 381 6.21 1.56 -6.62
C PRO A 381 5.24 1.25 -5.47
N TRP A 382 5.07 2.18 -4.52
CA TRP A 382 4.31 1.96 -3.29
C TRP A 382 2.80 1.73 -3.50
N LEU A 383 2.23 2.17 -4.63
CA LEU A 383 0.80 1.96 -4.91
C LEU A 383 0.46 0.48 -5.14
N ILE A 384 1.46 -0.37 -5.40
CA ILE A 384 1.31 -1.82 -5.59
C ILE A 384 0.59 -2.49 -4.42
N LEU A 385 0.72 -1.98 -3.19
CA LEU A 385 0.12 -2.55 -1.99
C LEU A 385 -1.39 -2.74 -2.11
N HIS A 386 -2.07 -1.80 -2.77
CA HIS A 386 -3.53 -1.79 -2.92
C HIS A 386 -4.06 -2.87 -3.88
N GLN A 387 -3.17 -3.38 -4.73
CA GLN A 387 -3.46 -4.44 -5.70
C GLN A 387 -2.94 -5.80 -5.20
N LEU A 388 -1.81 -5.78 -4.49
CA LEU A 388 -1.19 -6.95 -3.91
C LEU A 388 -2.01 -7.54 -2.75
N LEU A 389 -2.58 -6.69 -1.91
CA LEU A 389 -3.40 -7.13 -0.77
C LEU A 389 -4.57 -8.05 -1.19
N PRO A 390 -5.47 -7.66 -2.11
CA PRO A 390 -6.48 -8.58 -2.60
C PRO A 390 -5.89 -9.77 -3.37
N MET A 391 -4.79 -9.57 -4.11
CA MET A 391 -4.13 -10.64 -4.84
C MET A 391 -3.66 -11.77 -3.92
N ILE A 392 -3.19 -11.47 -2.71
CA ILE A 392 -2.84 -12.47 -1.69
C ILE A 392 -4.05 -13.34 -1.33
N PHE A 393 -5.23 -12.75 -1.15
CA PHE A 393 -6.46 -13.51 -0.88
C PHE A 393 -6.91 -14.37 -2.08
N VAL A 394 -6.72 -13.87 -3.31
CA VAL A 394 -6.98 -14.65 -4.52
C VAL A 394 -5.99 -15.81 -4.66
N ALA A 395 -4.71 -15.59 -4.35
CA ALA A 395 -3.65 -16.60 -4.41
C ALA A 395 -3.90 -17.79 -3.47
N VAL A 396 -4.62 -17.57 -2.37
CA VAL A 396 -4.96 -18.63 -1.43
C VAL A 396 -6.28 -19.35 -1.73
N TYR A 397 -6.95 -19.07 -2.84
CA TYR A 397 -8.20 -19.76 -3.15
C TYR A 397 -8.01 -21.28 -3.38
N LEU A 398 -8.88 -22.09 -2.77
CA LEU A 398 -8.89 -23.56 -2.84
C LEU A 398 -7.50 -24.18 -2.58
N MET A 399 -6.97 -23.91 -1.39
CA MET A 399 -5.62 -24.30 -1.02
C MET A 399 -5.55 -25.78 -0.58
N THR A 400 -4.98 -26.63 -1.43
CA THR A 400 -4.74 -28.05 -1.11
C THR A 400 -3.40 -28.23 -0.40
N THR A 401 -3.16 -29.37 0.24
CA THR A 401 -1.86 -29.62 0.92
C THR A 401 -0.67 -29.49 -0.03
N LYS A 402 -0.81 -30.00 -1.27
CA LYS A 402 0.25 -29.87 -2.30
C LYS A 402 0.52 -28.41 -2.63
N LYS A 403 -0.53 -27.61 -2.83
CA LYS A 403 -0.38 -26.17 -3.09
C LYS A 403 0.19 -25.42 -1.88
N THR A 404 -0.18 -25.78 -0.65
CA THR A 404 0.41 -25.20 0.57
C THR A 404 1.91 -25.45 0.60
N VAL A 405 2.37 -26.68 0.29
CA VAL A 405 3.80 -26.98 0.24
C VAL A 405 4.50 -26.16 -0.85
N ILE A 406 3.90 -26.08 -2.06
CA ILE A 406 4.43 -25.23 -3.14
C ILE A 406 4.52 -23.77 -2.69
N ALA A 407 3.48 -23.24 -2.06
CA ALA A 407 3.44 -21.86 -1.56
C ALA A 407 4.55 -21.59 -0.53
N VAL A 408 4.75 -22.49 0.44
CA VAL A 408 5.79 -22.38 1.46
C VAL A 408 7.19 -22.47 0.87
N VAL A 409 7.43 -23.40 -0.06
CA VAL A 409 8.73 -23.49 -0.75
C VAL A 409 8.97 -22.26 -1.61
N ALA A 410 7.95 -21.79 -2.34
CA ALA A 410 8.06 -20.59 -3.16
C ALA A 410 8.21 -19.31 -2.31
N SER A 411 7.79 -19.31 -1.04
CA SER A 411 8.11 -18.22 -0.11
C SER A 411 9.60 -18.05 0.15
N ILE A 412 10.46 -19.03 -0.13
CA ILE A 412 11.93 -18.85 -0.10
C ILE A 412 12.35 -17.75 -1.07
N PHE A 413 11.78 -17.71 -2.28
CA PHE A 413 12.03 -16.63 -3.23
C PHE A 413 11.60 -15.27 -2.66
N LEU A 414 10.41 -15.19 -2.05
CA LEU A 414 9.91 -13.95 -1.45
C LEU A 414 10.81 -13.47 -0.29
N ILE A 415 11.30 -14.40 0.53
CA ILE A 415 12.23 -14.09 1.63
C ILE A 415 13.56 -13.58 1.07
N VAL A 416 14.15 -14.26 0.08
CA VAL A 416 15.42 -13.81 -0.54
C VAL A 416 15.26 -12.43 -1.17
N MET A 417 14.18 -12.21 -1.92
CA MET A 417 13.89 -10.89 -2.50
C MET A 417 13.64 -9.82 -1.43
N THR A 418 12.97 -10.18 -0.33
CA THR A 418 12.79 -9.27 0.82
C THR A 418 14.12 -8.89 1.43
N LEU A 419 15.01 -9.86 1.65
CA LEU A 419 16.36 -9.59 2.19
C LEU A 419 17.15 -8.67 1.25
N HIS A 420 17.06 -8.91 -0.06
CA HIS A 420 17.70 -8.10 -1.09
C HIS A 420 17.19 -6.66 -1.13
N VAL A 421 15.89 -6.40 -1.05
CA VAL A 421 15.38 -5.01 -1.20
C VAL A 421 15.30 -4.26 0.12
N ALA A 422 14.94 -4.93 1.23
CA ALA A 422 14.68 -4.26 2.50
C ALA A 422 15.95 -4.06 3.34
N TYR A 423 16.97 -4.91 3.20
CA TYR A 423 18.13 -4.96 4.09
C TYR A 423 19.48 -4.70 3.42
N THR A 424 19.49 -4.29 2.17
CA THR A 424 20.66 -3.66 1.55
C THR A 424 20.58 -2.14 1.71
N PRO A 425 21.74 -1.45 1.68
CA PRO A 425 21.79 0.00 1.49
C PRO A 425 21.05 0.41 0.23
N ALA A 426 20.58 1.65 0.22
CA ALA A 426 19.59 2.09 -0.74
C ALA A 426 20.12 2.14 -2.18
N ASP A 427 21.41 2.44 -2.38
CA ASP A 427 22.09 2.71 -3.65
C ASP A 427 22.32 1.45 -4.51
N ILE A 428 21.23 0.81 -4.88
CA ILE A 428 21.16 -0.33 -5.79
C ILE A 428 20.20 0.00 -6.93
N ASN A 429 20.52 -0.50 -8.13
CA ASN A 429 19.72 -0.28 -9.34
C ASN A 429 18.44 -1.12 -9.35
N GLU A 430 17.57 -0.93 -8.36
CA GLU A 430 16.34 -1.69 -8.16
C GLU A 430 15.10 -0.85 -8.50
N PRO A 431 14.20 -1.32 -9.39
CA PRO A 431 12.97 -0.62 -9.74
C PRO A 431 12.03 -0.27 -8.56
N ILE A 432 12.10 -1.01 -7.45
CA ILE A 432 11.35 -0.71 -6.22
C ILE A 432 11.86 0.54 -5.48
N VAL A 433 13.11 0.93 -5.74
CA VAL A 433 13.75 2.11 -5.17
C VAL A 433 13.51 3.29 -6.11
N GLN A 434 12.70 4.26 -5.66
CA GLN A 434 12.33 5.45 -6.41
C GLN A 434 12.56 6.67 -5.51
N VAL A 435 13.18 7.74 -5.99
CA VAL A 435 13.46 9.01 -5.26
C VAL A 435 14.14 8.81 -3.89
N GLN A 436 14.97 7.78 -3.79
CA GLN A 436 15.66 7.46 -2.55
C GLN A 436 16.89 8.35 -2.41
N ASN A 437 17.10 8.90 -1.21
CA ASN A 437 18.30 9.66 -0.89
C ASN A 437 19.53 8.74 -0.92
N SER A 438 20.62 9.24 -1.51
CA SER A 438 21.85 8.47 -1.75
C SER A 438 22.63 8.23 -0.47
N GLU A 439 23.35 7.12 -0.39
CA GLU A 439 24.29 6.85 0.70
C GLU A 439 25.52 7.80 0.64
N ASP A 440 25.83 8.40 -0.52
CA ASP A 440 26.85 9.45 -0.69
C ASP A 440 26.60 10.63 0.27
N LEU A 441 25.34 10.89 0.63
CA LEU A 441 24.99 11.95 1.59
C LEU A 441 25.61 11.75 2.96
N ARG A 442 25.98 10.53 3.36
CA ARG A 442 26.66 10.32 4.64
C ARG A 442 28.02 11.01 4.68
N GLU A 443 28.73 11.04 3.55
CA GLU A 443 30.00 11.76 3.42
C GLU A 443 29.76 13.28 3.44
N VAL A 444 28.70 13.74 2.76
CA VAL A 444 28.27 15.14 2.81
C VAL A 444 27.91 15.56 4.24
N PHE A 445 27.20 14.71 4.99
CA PHE A 445 26.86 14.97 6.40
C PHE A 445 28.12 15.04 7.26
N ALA A 446 29.08 14.14 7.07
CA ALA A 446 30.36 14.20 7.78
C ALA A 446 31.12 15.52 7.53
N LYS A 447 31.07 16.04 6.29
CA LYS A 447 31.65 17.35 5.95
C LYS A 447 30.91 18.51 6.61
N ILE A 448 29.58 18.48 6.62
CA ILE A 448 28.77 19.50 7.30
C ILE A 448 29.01 19.46 8.81
N ASP A 449 29.14 18.27 9.40
CA ASP A 449 29.38 18.08 10.82
C ASP A 449 30.74 18.64 11.23
N ALA A 450 31.77 18.50 10.38
CA ALA A 450 33.11 19.03 10.58
C ALA A 450 33.25 20.54 10.31
N ALA A 451 32.31 21.16 9.61
CA ALA A 451 32.32 22.59 9.29
C ALA A 451 31.70 23.44 10.41
N ASP A 452 32.23 24.66 10.61
CA ASP A 452 31.64 25.64 11.54
C ASP A 452 30.56 26.47 10.85
N LYS A 453 30.75 26.81 9.56
CA LYS A 453 29.77 27.52 8.74
C LYS A 453 29.55 26.86 7.39
N VAL A 454 28.28 26.62 7.06
CA VAL A 454 27.86 25.98 5.80
C VAL A 454 26.87 26.88 5.05
N ALA A 455 27.17 27.19 3.79
CA ALA A 455 26.20 27.81 2.88
C ALA A 455 25.50 26.75 2.05
N VAL A 456 24.17 26.69 2.13
CA VAL A 456 23.31 25.88 1.25
C VAL A 456 22.69 26.83 0.23
N ALA A 457 23.37 26.96 -0.91
CA ALA A 457 23.04 27.89 -1.99
C ALA A 457 22.33 27.17 -3.15
N THR A 458 21.23 26.48 -2.84
CA THR A 458 20.41 25.72 -3.78
C THR A 458 18.98 25.62 -3.24
N ASP A 459 17.99 25.37 -4.10
CA ASP A 459 16.63 24.95 -3.75
C ASP A 459 16.49 23.43 -3.55
N SER A 460 17.49 22.66 -3.99
CA SER A 460 17.55 21.19 -3.97
C SER A 460 18.30 20.70 -2.74
N TYR A 461 17.79 21.06 -1.56
CA TYR A 461 18.48 20.82 -0.28
C TYR A 461 17.86 19.71 0.59
N TRP A 462 16.74 19.11 0.19
CA TRP A 462 16.19 17.96 0.92
C TRP A 462 17.10 16.73 0.76
N PRO A 463 17.54 16.08 1.85
CA PRO A 463 16.89 16.01 3.16
C PRO A 463 17.52 16.85 4.29
N LEU A 464 18.39 17.82 4.00
CA LEU A 464 19.16 18.56 5.02
C LEU A 464 18.31 19.19 6.14
N PRO A 465 17.12 19.79 5.90
CA PRO A 465 16.32 20.37 6.98
C PRO A 465 15.93 19.35 8.05
N TRP A 466 15.67 18.10 7.65
CA TRP A 466 15.43 17.04 8.62
C TRP A 466 16.69 16.78 9.43
N TYR A 467 17.83 16.48 8.81
CA TYR A 467 19.04 16.08 9.53
C TYR A 467 19.70 17.21 10.35
N TYR A 468 19.52 18.47 9.92
CA TYR A 468 20.08 19.67 10.54
C TYR A 468 18.96 20.56 11.10
N ARG A 469 18.24 20.03 12.09
CA ARG A 469 17.16 20.70 12.83
C ARG A 469 17.57 21.06 14.26
N GLY A 470 16.77 21.88 14.93
CA GLY A 470 17.09 22.39 16.27
C GLY A 470 18.42 23.15 16.29
N ASP A 471 19.24 22.93 17.31
CA ASP A 471 20.52 23.63 17.48
C ASP A 471 21.51 23.36 16.31
N ARG A 472 21.39 22.21 15.64
CA ARG A 472 22.24 21.84 14.49
C ARG A 472 21.99 22.71 13.25
N ALA A 473 20.82 23.35 13.18
CA ALA A 473 20.48 24.25 12.08
C ALA A 473 21.33 25.54 12.09
N SER A 474 21.86 25.94 13.25
CA SER A 474 22.53 27.24 13.46
C SER A 474 23.78 27.46 12.60
N LYS A 475 24.46 26.39 12.18
CA LYS A 475 25.63 26.44 11.30
C LYS A 475 25.29 26.48 9.79
N LEU A 476 24.02 26.28 9.40
CA LEU A 476 23.58 26.26 8.01
C LEU A 476 22.88 27.58 7.63
N ALA A 477 23.39 28.23 6.60
CA ALA A 477 22.74 29.36 5.94
C ALA A 477 22.06 28.90 4.64
N TYR A 478 20.72 28.89 4.62
CA TYR A 478 19.93 28.51 3.44
C TYR A 478 19.60 29.72 2.59
N TYR A 479 19.94 29.67 1.29
CA TYR A 479 19.71 30.77 0.34
C TYR A 479 18.64 30.46 -0.73
N SER A 480 18.13 29.23 -0.78
CA SER A 480 17.10 28.76 -1.73
C SER A 480 17.42 28.93 -3.22
N GLN A 481 18.62 29.40 -3.57
CA GLN A 481 19.15 29.56 -4.92
C GLN A 481 20.66 29.79 -4.82
N LYS A 482 21.35 29.64 -5.95
CA LYS A 482 22.75 30.04 -6.07
C LYS A 482 22.91 31.54 -5.77
N VAL A 483 23.94 31.89 -4.99
CA VAL A 483 24.28 33.27 -4.64
C VAL A 483 25.50 33.77 -5.41
N SER A 484 25.89 35.03 -5.20
CA SER A 484 27.09 35.58 -5.82
C SER A 484 28.36 35.10 -5.11
N GLU A 485 29.48 34.95 -5.83
CA GLU A 485 30.77 34.61 -5.21
C GLU A 485 31.20 35.59 -4.10
N PRO A 486 31.02 36.92 -4.23
CA PRO A 486 31.26 37.85 -3.13
C PRO A 486 30.44 37.54 -1.86
N THR A 487 29.21 37.02 -2.00
CA THR A 487 28.40 36.56 -0.87
C THR A 487 29.03 35.35 -0.19
N ILE A 488 29.57 34.41 -0.97
CA ILE A 488 30.26 33.23 -0.45
C ILE A 488 31.53 33.64 0.30
N TYR A 489 32.42 34.41 -0.34
CA TYR A 489 33.68 34.83 0.28
C TYR A 489 33.45 35.77 1.48
N GLY A 490 32.47 36.66 1.41
CA GLY A 490 32.11 37.56 2.51
C GLY A 490 31.45 36.85 3.69
N GLY A 491 30.82 35.70 3.48
CA GLY A 491 30.20 34.89 4.53
C GLY A 491 31.17 34.01 5.33
N ASP A 492 32.40 33.84 4.83
CA ASP A 492 33.47 33.05 5.45
C ASP A 492 33.02 31.59 5.75
N PHE A 493 32.44 30.92 4.75
CA PHE A 493 31.93 29.55 4.87
C PHE A 493 33.04 28.50 4.71
N ASP A 494 33.04 27.47 5.53
CA ASP A 494 33.96 26.32 5.38
C ASP A 494 33.47 25.34 4.32
N LEU A 495 32.15 25.30 4.12
CA LEU A 495 31.49 24.43 3.15
C LEU A 495 30.42 25.20 2.37
N VAL A 496 30.39 25.02 1.05
CA VAL A 496 29.34 25.56 0.19
C VAL A 496 28.71 24.41 -0.59
N ILE A 497 27.39 24.31 -0.53
CA ILE A 497 26.61 23.27 -1.19
C ILE A 497 25.73 23.93 -2.24
N THR A 498 25.85 23.45 -3.48
CA THR A 498 25.00 23.80 -4.63
C THR A 498 24.53 22.50 -5.30
N HIS A 499 23.89 22.57 -6.47
CA HIS A 499 23.39 21.37 -7.14
C HIS A 499 23.53 21.42 -8.66
N ASP A 500 23.74 20.26 -9.27
CA ASP A 500 23.72 20.03 -10.71
C ASP A 500 24.38 21.17 -11.53
N ALA A 501 23.67 21.70 -12.54
CA ALA A 501 24.17 22.77 -13.40
C ALA A 501 24.11 24.17 -12.74
N ASP A 502 23.30 24.35 -11.68
CA ASP A 502 23.20 25.61 -10.94
C ASP A 502 24.29 25.66 -9.84
N THR A 503 25.55 25.66 -10.30
CA THR A 503 26.75 25.58 -9.46
C THR A 503 27.84 26.54 -9.95
N TYR A 504 28.97 26.61 -9.23
CA TYR A 504 30.17 27.32 -9.66
C TYR A 504 31.10 26.37 -10.42
N PRO A 505 31.78 26.83 -11.49
CA PRO A 505 32.84 26.05 -12.11
C PRO A 505 33.96 25.73 -11.11
N THR A 506 34.40 26.76 -10.38
CA THR A 506 35.43 26.71 -9.34
C THR A 506 35.13 27.78 -8.30
N LEU A 507 35.60 27.59 -7.06
CA LEU A 507 35.69 28.64 -6.05
C LEU A 507 37.13 28.68 -5.54
N GLU A 508 37.75 29.86 -5.54
CA GLU A 508 39.14 30.02 -5.11
C GLU A 508 39.27 29.64 -3.63
N GLY A 509 40.25 28.79 -3.32
CA GLY A 509 40.45 28.27 -1.96
C GLY A 509 39.50 27.14 -1.54
N TYR A 510 38.72 26.57 -2.48
CA TYR A 510 37.87 25.40 -2.22
C TYR A 510 38.19 24.24 -3.16
N VAL A 511 38.01 23.02 -2.67
CA VAL A 511 37.97 21.79 -3.47
C VAL A 511 36.52 21.43 -3.75
N LYS A 512 36.20 21.30 -5.04
CA LYS A 512 34.87 20.88 -5.50
C LYS A 512 34.81 19.36 -5.61
N GLU A 513 33.78 18.78 -5.01
CA GLU A 513 33.42 17.37 -5.15
C GLU A 513 31.94 17.24 -5.49
N THR A 514 31.62 16.24 -6.31
CA THR A 514 30.24 15.93 -6.71
C THR A 514 29.78 14.68 -5.96
N SER A 515 28.62 14.77 -5.29
CA SER A 515 28.01 13.67 -4.55
C SER A 515 26.57 13.49 -4.98
N ARG A 516 26.07 12.26 -5.10
CA ARG A 516 24.64 12.06 -5.45
C ARG A 516 23.76 12.48 -4.28
N LEU A 517 22.74 13.30 -4.55
CA LEU A 517 21.70 13.67 -3.58
C LEU A 517 20.68 12.55 -3.45
N ASN A 518 20.07 12.19 -4.58
CA ASN A 518 19.06 11.16 -4.70
C ASN A 518 19.05 10.63 -6.14
N TYR A 519 18.37 9.51 -6.33
CA TYR A 519 18.19 8.89 -7.64
C TYR A 519 16.83 8.23 -7.77
N TRP A 520 16.42 8.00 -9.00
CA TRP A 520 15.15 7.37 -9.34
C TRP A 520 15.23 6.62 -10.66
N PHE A 521 14.34 5.64 -10.82
CA PHE A 521 14.15 5.00 -12.10
C PHE A 521 13.45 5.96 -13.06
N SER A 522 14.08 6.20 -14.21
CA SER A 522 13.52 7.01 -15.28
C SER A 522 12.86 6.13 -16.33
N TYR A 523 11.52 6.14 -16.38
CA TYR A 523 10.77 5.44 -17.42
C TYR A 523 11.16 5.95 -18.82
N GLU A 524 11.21 7.26 -19.01
CA GLU A 524 11.48 7.88 -20.32
C GLU A 524 12.85 7.50 -20.89
N GLU A 525 13.87 7.39 -20.05
CA GLU A 525 15.23 7.04 -20.47
C GLU A 525 15.40 5.54 -20.76
N ASN A 526 14.50 4.70 -20.24
CA ASN A 526 14.59 3.24 -20.35
C ASN A 526 13.42 2.63 -21.14
N LYS A 527 12.50 3.42 -21.70
CA LYS A 527 11.25 2.96 -22.33
C LYS A 527 11.47 1.95 -23.46
N ASP A 528 12.53 2.10 -24.24
CA ASP A 528 12.84 1.23 -25.39
C ASP A 528 13.48 -0.10 -24.97
N ARG A 529 13.84 -0.25 -23.69
CA ARG A 529 14.52 -1.43 -23.14
C ARG A 529 14.01 -1.86 -21.77
N LEU A 530 12.72 -1.63 -21.50
CA LEU A 530 12.11 -1.96 -20.21
C LEU A 530 12.34 -3.42 -19.82
N LEU A 531 12.13 -4.38 -20.73
CA LEU A 531 12.32 -5.79 -20.39
C LEU A 531 13.79 -6.10 -20.06
N GLU A 532 14.74 -5.67 -20.88
CA GLU A 532 16.18 -5.86 -20.63
C GLU A 532 16.57 -5.31 -19.27
N TYR A 533 16.19 -4.07 -18.98
CA TYR A 533 16.46 -3.42 -17.70
C TYR A 533 15.86 -4.18 -16.51
N TYR A 534 14.59 -4.60 -16.63
CA TYR A 534 13.92 -5.34 -15.56
C TYR A 534 14.57 -6.71 -15.30
N PHE A 535 15.37 -7.27 -16.20
CA PHE A 535 16.12 -8.50 -15.95
C PHE A 535 17.60 -8.26 -15.61
N LEU A 536 18.25 -7.26 -16.22
CA LEU A 536 19.69 -7.03 -16.10
C LEU A 536 20.08 -6.00 -15.04
N ARG A 537 19.14 -5.15 -14.58
CA ARG A 537 19.38 -4.12 -13.55
C ARG A 537 20.52 -3.15 -13.93
N ASP A 538 20.63 -2.82 -15.21
CA ASP A 538 21.72 -2.02 -15.81
C ASP A 538 21.22 -0.76 -16.56
N GLY A 539 20.03 -0.30 -16.21
CA GLY A 539 19.36 0.84 -16.84
C GLY A 539 19.93 2.18 -16.40
N LYS A 540 19.62 3.22 -17.17
CA LYS A 540 19.98 4.59 -16.82
C LYS A 540 19.14 5.04 -15.63
N MET A 541 19.83 5.50 -14.59
CA MET A 541 19.20 6.07 -13.41
C MET A 541 19.21 7.59 -13.53
N GLY A 542 18.07 8.22 -13.24
CA GLY A 542 18.03 9.65 -13.01
C GLY A 542 18.65 9.94 -11.65
N SER A 543 19.41 11.02 -11.53
CA SER A 543 19.99 11.46 -10.27
C SER A 543 20.02 12.98 -10.19
N ARG A 544 19.82 13.52 -8.99
CA ARG A 544 20.28 14.88 -8.65
C ARG A 544 21.60 14.79 -7.93
N ASN A 545 22.50 15.72 -8.22
CA ASN A 545 23.82 15.79 -7.60
C ASN A 545 23.97 17.06 -6.76
N LEU A 546 24.63 16.92 -5.62
CA LEU A 546 25.18 18.02 -4.87
C LEU A 546 26.59 18.32 -5.35
N GLU A 547 26.88 19.60 -5.47
CA GLU A 547 28.23 20.11 -5.71
C GLU A 547 28.71 20.74 -4.42
N VAL A 548 29.67 20.08 -3.78
CA VAL A 548 30.17 20.36 -2.44
C VAL A 548 31.56 20.99 -2.55
N PHE A 549 31.69 22.23 -2.12
CA PHE A 549 32.94 22.98 -2.10
C PHE A 549 33.45 23.02 -0.66
N SER A 550 34.54 22.31 -0.38
CA SER A 550 35.19 22.28 0.93
C SER A 550 36.40 23.21 0.93
N ARG A 551 36.48 24.11 1.91
CA ARG A 551 37.59 25.06 2.05
C ARG A 551 38.91 24.30 2.23
N VAL A 552 39.94 24.71 1.49
CA VAL A 552 41.29 24.19 1.63
C VAL A 552 41.88 24.75 2.94
N PRO A 553 42.41 23.89 3.84
CA PRO A 553 43.08 24.36 5.05
C PRO A 553 44.23 25.32 4.71
N ALA A 554 44.32 26.43 5.43
CA ALA A 554 45.42 27.38 5.25
C ALA A 554 46.76 26.69 5.58
N GLY A 555 47.59 26.43 4.56
CA GLY A 555 48.91 25.81 4.71
C GLY A 555 49.26 24.69 3.74
N THR A 556 48.33 24.24 2.88
CA THR A 556 48.61 23.26 1.83
C THR A 556 48.76 23.97 0.48
N THR A 557 49.89 24.66 0.29
CA THR A 557 50.33 25.02 -1.07
C THR A 557 50.89 23.77 -1.74
N ALA A 558 50.50 23.53 -2.98
CA ALA A 558 50.94 22.42 -3.83
C ALA A 558 52.46 22.29 -3.94
#